data_AF-A0A7J9QAD8-F1
#
_entry.id   AF-A0A7J9QAD8-F1
#
_cell.length_a   1.000
_cell.length_b   1.000
_cell.length_c   1.000
_cell.angle_alpha   90.00
_cell.angle_beta   90.00
_cell.angle_gamma   90.00
#
_symmetry.space_group_name_H-M   'P 1'
#
loop_
_entity.id
_entity.type
_entity.pdbx_description
1 polymer ?
#
loop_
_entity_poly.entity_id
_entity_poly.type
_entity_poly.pdbx_seq_one_letter_code
_entity_poly.pdbx_strand_id
1 'polypeptide(L)' 'SKFPGFKSRKFLKSADGSCRIVVEHESKDTFIKMHNSPEHEKLHPQGHSYMSEPPQRKTYTVAAE' A
#
# COMPACT_ATOMS: atom_id res chain seq x y z
N SER A 1 -1.58 -8.52 6.73
CA SER A 1 -2.24 -7.65 7.73
C SER A 1 -3.50 -8.36 8.19
N LYS A 2 -3.94 -8.18 9.44
CA LYS A 2 -5.25 -8.68 9.92
C LYS A 2 -6.37 -7.64 9.75
N PHE A 3 -6.10 -6.53 9.04
CA PHE A 3 -7.06 -5.46 8.84
C PHE A 3 -8.26 -5.94 7.99
N PRO A 4 -9.51 -5.65 8.39
CA PRO A 4 -10.71 -6.05 7.63
C PRO A 4 -10.65 -5.61 6.16
N GLY A 5 -10.90 -6.55 5.25
CA GLY A 5 -10.89 -6.32 3.81
C GLY A 5 -9.51 -6.16 3.17
N PHE A 6 -8.41 -6.40 3.89
CA PHE A 6 -7.09 -6.57 3.30
C PHE A 6 -7.01 -7.93 2.59
N LYS A 7 -6.65 -7.95 1.30
CA LYS A 7 -6.46 -9.19 0.53
C LYS A 7 -4.98 -9.55 0.42
N SER A 8 -4.18 -8.66 -0.16
CA SER A 8 -2.79 -8.96 -0.47
C SER A 8 -1.90 -7.71 -0.43
N ARG A 9 -0.60 -7.94 -0.22
CA ARG A 9 0.45 -6.92 -0.35
C ARG A 9 1.67 -7.56 -0.98
N LYS A 10 2.16 -6.95 -2.06
CA LYS A 10 3.39 -7.37 -2.75
C LYS A 10 4.36 -6.20 -2.76
N PHE A 11 5.59 -6.46 -2.31
CA PHE A 11 6.71 -5.53 -2.48
C PHE A 11 7.52 -5.98 -3.69
N LEU A 12 7.60 -5.12 -4.69
CA LEU A 12 8.20 -5.41 -5.97
C LEU A 12 9.43 -4.54 -6.16
N LYS A 13 10.53 -5.15 -6.58
CA LYS A 13 11.72 -4.45 -7.08
C LYS A 13 11.79 -4.67 -8.58
N SER A 14 11.90 -3.58 -9.33
CA SER A 14 12.05 -3.62 -10.78
C SER A 14 13.53 -3.75 -11.17
N ALA A 15 13.80 -4.15 -12.41
CA ALA A 15 15.15 -4.32 -12.92
C ALA A 15 15.95 -3.01 -12.94
N ASP A 16 15.27 -1.87 -13.07
CA ASP A 16 15.84 -0.52 -12.97
C ASP A 16 16.17 -0.08 -11.53
N GLY A 17 15.94 -0.96 -10.54
CA GLY A 17 16.16 -0.68 -9.12
C GLY A 17 15.01 0.04 -8.43
N SER A 18 13.97 0.50 -9.15
CA SER A 18 12.79 1.11 -8.55
C SER A 18 11.97 0.10 -7.75
N CYS A 19 11.32 0.59 -6.69
CA CYS A 19 10.49 -0.22 -5.81
C CYS A 19 9.01 0.18 -5.95
N ARG A 20 8.11 -0.80 -5.87
CA ARG A 20 6.65 -0.59 -5.90
C ARG A 20 5.99 -1.45 -4.83
N ILE A 21 4.96 -0.91 -4.18
CA ILE A 21 4.07 -1.69 -3.31
C ILE A 21 2.73 -1.80 -4.03
N VAL A 22 2.28 -3.03 -4.27
CA VAL A 22 0.91 -3.30 -4.72
C VAL A 22 0.13 -3.79 -3.50
N VAL A 23 -0.92 -3.06 -3.14
CA VAL A 23 -1.83 -3.44 -2.06
C VAL A 23 -3.19 -3.68 -2.67
N GLU A 24 -3.79 -4.82 -2.35
CA GLU A 24 -5.13 -5.18 -2.77
C GLU A 24 -6.06 -5.22 -1.56
N HIS A 25 -7.22 -4.61 -1.72
CA HIS A 25 -8.30 -4.61 -0.76
C HIS A 25 -9.60 -5.04 -1.43
N GLU A 26 -10.53 -5.57 -0.64
CA GLU A 26 -11.88 -5.90 -1.08
C GLU A 26 -12.62 -4.71 -1.67
N SER A 27 -12.37 -3.51 -1.14
CA SER A 27 -12.98 -2.29 -1.65
C SER A 27 -12.11 -1.05 -1.40
N LYS A 28 -12.43 0.04 -2.09
CA LYS A 28 -11.79 1.34 -1.85
C LYS A 28 -12.03 1.83 -0.41
N ASP A 29 -13.20 1.53 0.17
CA ASP A 29 -13.54 1.91 1.54
C ASP A 29 -12.64 1.24 2.56
N THR A 30 -12.40 -0.07 2.45
CA THR A 30 -11.53 -0.79 3.39
C THR A 30 -10.08 -0.34 3.28
N PHE A 31 -9.62 0.04 2.08
CA PHE A 31 -8.31 0.67 1.89
C PHE A 31 -8.19 2.04 2.59
N ILE A 32 -9.21 2.89 2.48
CA ILE A 32 -9.23 4.21 3.15
C ILE A 32 -9.23 4.05 4.66
N LYS A 33 -10.06 3.14 5.20
CA LYS A 33 -10.10 2.84 6.63
C LYS A 33 -8.75 2.37 7.16
N MET A 34 -8.01 1.57 6.39
CA MET A 34 -6.65 1.16 6.76
C MET A 34 -5.69 2.36 6.81
N HIS A 35 -5.76 3.30 5.86
CA HIS A 35 -4.88 4.48 5.86
C HIS A 35 -5.16 5.46 6.99
N ASN A 36 -6.40 5.48 7.48
CA ASN A 36 -6.84 6.30 8.60
C ASN A 36 -6.71 5.58 9.95
N SER A 37 -6.14 4.37 10.00
CA SER A 37 -6.01 3.61 11.24
C SER A 37 -4.84 4.14 12.09
N PRO A 38 -4.92 4.06 13.44
CA PRO A 38 -3.83 4.49 14.32
C PRO A 38 -2.51 3.76 14.06
N GLU A 39 -2.58 2.49 13.63
CA GLU A 39 -1.39 1.71 13.28
C GLU A 39 -0.69 2.28 12.04
N HIS A 40 -1.46 2.73 11.04
CA HIS A 40 -0.91 3.36 9.86
C HIS A 40 -0.30 4.72 10.20
N GLU A 41 -0.98 5.54 11.01
CA GLU A 41 -0.47 6.84 11.47
C GLU A 41 0.89 6.71 12.17
N LYS A 42 1.07 5.67 13.00
CA LYS A 42 2.33 5.42 13.71
C LYS A 42 3.49 5.01 12.80
N LEU A 43 3.23 4.19 11.78
CA LEU A 43 4.27 3.57 10.94
C LEU A 43 4.57 4.33 9.64
N HIS A 44 3.57 5.05 9.10
CA HIS A 44 3.69 5.73 7.82
C HIS A 44 4.79 6.81 7.78
N PRO A 45 5.01 7.63 8.84
CA PRO A 45 6.11 8.59 8.87
C PRO A 45 7.49 7.92 8.83
N GLN A 46 7.65 6.81 9.56
CA GLN A 46 8.89 6.03 9.53
C GLN A 46 9.13 5.46 8.12
N GLY A 47 8.07 4.94 7.48
CA GLY A 47 8.14 4.50 6.08
C GLY A 47 8.64 5.60 5.14
N HIS A 48 8.13 6.83 5.29
CA HIS A 48 8.56 7.99 4.51
C HIS A 48 10.02 8.37 4.73
N SER A 49 10.57 8.20 5.94
CA SER A 49 11.98 8.51 6.21
C SER A 49 12.97 7.64 5.42
N TYR A 50 12.54 6.49 4.91
CA TYR A 50 13.37 5.62 4.06
C TYR A 50 13.28 5.95 2.57
N MET A 51 12.41 6.89 2.18
CA MET A 51 12.15 7.22 0.79
C MET A 51 12.92 8.49 0.40
N SER A 52 13.60 8.46 -0.74
CA SER A 52 14.24 9.65 -1.32
C SER A 52 13.20 10.66 -1.83
N GLU A 53 12.05 10.16 -2.28
CA GLU A 53 10.94 10.96 -2.81
C GLU A 53 9.59 10.30 -2.44
N PRO A 54 8.49 11.07 -2.38
CA PRO A 54 7.17 10.50 -2.14
C PRO A 54 6.77 9.47 -3.19
N PRO A 55 6.09 8.37 -2.81
CA PRO A 55 5.70 7.34 -3.75
C PRO A 55 4.57 7.84 -4.67
N GLN A 56 4.68 7.53 -5.96
CA GLN A 56 3.59 7.79 -6.91
C GLN A 56 2.44 6.81 -6.70
N ARG A 57 1.24 7.33 -6.41
CA ARG A 57 0.03 6.51 -6.22
C ARG A 57 -0.70 6.29 -7.54
N LYS A 58 -0.99 5.02 -7.85
CA LYS A 58 -1.91 4.61 -8.93
C LYS A 58 -2.92 3.62 -8.38
N THR A 59 -4.17 3.72 -8.83
CA THR A 59 -5.27 2.84 -8.41
C THR A 59 -5.76 2.03 -9.59
N TYR A 60 -6.06 0.76 -9.35
CA TYR A 60 -6.50 -0.20 -10.36
C TYR A 60 -7.68 -1.01 -9.85
N THR A 61 -8.47 -1.54 -10.78
CA THR A 61 -9.47 -2.57 -10.50
C THR A 61 -8.91 -3.91 -10.94
N VAL A 62 -9.01 -4.93 -10.09
CA VAL A 62 -8.61 -6.30 -10.44
C VAL A 62 -9.57 -6.82 -11.51
N ALA A 63 -9.03 -7.21 -12.67
CA ALA A 63 -9.81 -7.72 -13.79
C ALA A 63 -9.90 -9.26 -13.82
N ALA A 64 -8.93 -9.95 -13.20
CA ALA A 64 -8.83 -11.40 -13.07
C ALA A 64 -7.90 -11.77 -11.89
N GLU A 65 -8.06 -12.97 -11.33
CA GLU A 65 -7.23 -13.52 -10.24
C GLU A 65 -6.00 -14.27 -10.75
#